data_AF-A0A1B2I7P2-F1
#
_entry.id   AF-A0A1B2I7P2-F1
#
_cell.length_a   1.000
_cell.length_b   1.000
_cell.length_c   1.000
_cell.angle_alpha   90.00
_cell.angle_beta   90.00
_cell.angle_gamma   90.00
#
_symmetry.space_group_name_H-M   'P 1'
#
loop_
_entity.id
_entity.type
_entity.pdbx_description
1 polymer ?
#
loop_
_entity_poly.entity_id
_entity_poly.type
_entity_poly.pdbx_seq_one_letter_code
_entity_poly.pdbx_strand_id
1 'polypeptide(L)'
;MVTRTIYQFYAELCEYTPKIWRRFQTADSISMARLGYIIMTMFEMQASHLFRFDVPFMDNLIKAVRKDKSIKDLPGDFDIKSLFSPEDKNWRVEIIDENSFDYYEPQEEKFVDAIQTTVSRVITNPGDVMTFSYDYGDGWTISIVLEEITRKSELPAKELPRVLEGEGYGIIEDCGGPYGLEELAAEFKKKKGPRYLELREWMGIDSLDLSAFDIDDMNFRLKKVPRIYADIYEYDLEPTKRSWDILTRKYLQ
;
A
#
# COMPACT_ATOMS: atom_id res chain seq x y z
N MET A 1 10.18 30.17 2.34
CA MET A 1 10.57 28.76 2.52
C MET A 1 9.38 27.89 2.15
N VAL A 2 9.59 26.75 1.49
CA VAL A 2 8.50 25.86 1.09
C VAL A 2 8.15 24.96 2.27
N THR A 3 7.00 25.18 2.89
CA THR A 3 6.46 24.29 3.92
C THR A 3 5.90 23.03 3.26
N ARG A 4 6.28 21.85 3.76
CA ARG A 4 5.75 20.57 3.32
C ARG A 4 4.89 19.95 4.42
N THR A 5 3.75 19.42 4.03
CA THR A 5 2.93 18.57 4.89
C THR A 5 3.40 17.13 4.69
N ILE A 6 3.75 16.48 5.78
CA ILE A 6 4.28 15.12 5.83
C ILE A 6 3.22 14.26 6.49
N TYR A 7 2.85 13.18 5.81
CA TYR A 7 1.97 12.18 6.36
C TYR A 7 2.80 11.00 6.83
N GLN A 8 2.52 10.52 8.04
CA GLN A 8 3.07 9.28 8.56
C GLN A 8 1.98 8.22 8.61
N PHE A 9 2.29 7.07 8.05
CA PHE A 9 1.39 5.94 7.97
C PHE A 9 1.94 4.74 8.72
N TYR A 10 1.05 3.93 9.25
CA TYR A 10 1.29 2.53 9.59
C TYR A 10 0.60 1.65 8.53
N ALA A 11 1.33 0.66 8.01
CA ALA A 11 0.82 -0.32 7.07
C ALA A 11 1.16 -1.75 7.54
N GLU A 12 0.21 -2.67 7.48
CA GLU A 12 0.38 -4.06 7.93
C GLU A 12 -0.28 -5.02 6.96
N LEU A 13 0.45 -6.09 6.59
CA LEU A 13 -0.05 -7.21 5.80
C LEU A 13 -1.12 -7.95 6.60
N CYS A 14 -2.32 -8.08 6.01
CA CYS A 14 -3.42 -8.80 6.62
C CYS A 14 -3.27 -10.32 6.47
N GLU A 15 -3.97 -11.06 7.32
CA GLU A 15 -4.15 -12.53 7.21
C GLU A 15 -2.85 -13.35 7.20
N TYR A 16 -1.78 -12.81 7.77
CA TYR A 16 -0.50 -13.52 7.94
C TYR A 16 0.04 -13.34 9.36
N THR A 17 0.69 -14.37 9.91
CA THR A 17 1.37 -14.33 11.22
C THR A 17 2.74 -15.03 11.14
N PRO A 18 3.85 -14.42 11.62
CA PRO A 18 3.94 -13.17 12.40
C PRO A 18 3.67 -11.91 11.57
N LYS A 19 3.44 -10.77 12.25
CA LYS A 19 3.14 -9.50 11.58
C LYS A 19 4.24 -9.08 10.62
N ILE A 20 3.85 -8.66 9.42
CA ILE A 20 4.72 -7.95 8.47
C ILE A 20 4.16 -6.53 8.33
N TRP A 21 4.94 -5.52 8.69
CA TRP A 21 4.43 -4.15 8.81
C TRP A 21 5.52 -3.09 8.59
N ARG A 22 5.07 -1.86 8.30
CA ARG A 22 5.91 -0.69 8.04
C ARG A 22 5.29 0.56 8.64
N ARG A 23 6.09 1.38 9.30
CA ARG A 23 5.78 2.78 9.57
C ARG A 23 6.61 3.67 8.66
N PHE A 24 5.96 4.49 7.85
CA PHE A 24 6.62 5.24 6.78
C PHE A 24 6.05 6.64 6.62
N GLN A 25 6.80 7.51 5.95
CA GLN A 25 6.44 8.90 5.69
C GLN A 25 6.46 9.21 4.21
N THR A 26 5.46 9.98 3.78
CA THR A 26 5.37 10.52 2.41
C THR A 26 4.95 12.00 2.44
N ALA A 27 5.06 12.67 1.29
CA ALA A 27 4.42 13.98 1.13
C ALA A 27 2.92 13.76 0.87
N ASP A 28 2.07 14.60 1.45
CA ASP A 28 0.61 14.57 1.26
C ASP A 28 0.18 14.80 -0.19
N SER A 29 1.03 15.47 -0.96
CA SER A 29 0.82 15.90 -2.35
C SER A 29 1.14 14.82 -3.39
N ILE A 30 1.63 13.64 -3.00
CA ILE A 30 1.79 12.54 -3.97
C ILE A 30 0.43 12.03 -4.44
N SER A 31 0.38 11.47 -5.64
CA SER A 31 -0.80 10.75 -6.12
C SER A 31 -1.06 9.46 -5.33
N MET A 32 -2.29 8.98 -5.34
CA MET A 32 -2.67 7.69 -4.77
C MET A 32 -1.98 6.53 -5.48
N ALA A 33 -1.78 6.62 -6.80
CA ALA A 33 -1.00 5.65 -7.58
C ALA A 33 0.44 5.57 -7.06
N ARG A 34 1.08 6.73 -6.83
CA ARG A 34 2.43 6.79 -6.26
C ARG A 34 2.49 6.22 -4.84
N LEU A 35 1.45 6.40 -4.03
CA LEU A 35 1.34 5.73 -2.74
C LEU A 35 1.27 4.21 -2.89
N GLY A 36 0.50 3.70 -3.86
CA GLY A 36 0.43 2.29 -4.21
C GLY A 36 1.80 1.73 -4.58
N TYR A 37 2.56 2.42 -5.43
CA TYR A 37 3.92 2.02 -5.81
C TYR A 37 4.88 1.96 -4.61
N ILE A 38 4.73 2.88 -3.65
CA ILE A 38 5.50 2.88 -2.40
C ILE A 38 5.16 1.66 -1.55
N ILE A 39 3.88 1.34 -1.39
CA ILE A 39 3.42 0.15 -0.64
C ILE A 39 3.93 -1.12 -1.30
N MET A 40 3.75 -1.27 -2.61
CA MET A 40 4.27 -2.43 -3.35
C MET A 40 5.77 -2.60 -3.16
N THR A 41 6.53 -1.51 -3.22
CA THR A 41 7.99 -1.55 -2.96
C THR A 41 8.30 -2.07 -1.56
N MET A 42 7.56 -1.62 -0.53
CA MET A 42 7.83 -1.95 0.88
C MET A 42 7.45 -3.38 1.27
N PHE A 43 6.54 -4.00 0.53
CA PHE A 43 6.05 -5.36 0.75
C PHE A 43 6.53 -6.35 -0.32
N GLU A 44 7.57 -6.00 -1.08
CA GLU A 44 8.24 -6.86 -2.08
C GLU A 44 7.34 -7.33 -3.25
N MET A 45 6.25 -6.62 -3.52
CA MET A 45 5.41 -6.82 -4.72
C MET A 45 6.16 -6.36 -5.97
N GLN A 46 5.96 -7.03 -7.10
CA GLN A 46 6.77 -6.90 -8.32
C GLN A 46 6.09 -6.13 -9.45
N ALA A 47 4.94 -5.50 -9.18
CA ALA A 47 4.17 -4.73 -10.16
C ALA A 47 3.69 -5.56 -11.37
N SER A 48 3.33 -6.83 -11.13
CA SER A 48 2.81 -7.76 -12.13
C SER A 48 1.28 -7.83 -12.18
N HIS A 49 0.61 -7.32 -11.15
CA HIS A 49 -0.84 -7.46 -10.97
C HIS A 49 -1.54 -6.12 -10.74
N LEU A 50 -2.87 -6.09 -10.85
CA LEU A 50 -3.64 -4.88 -10.55
C LEU A 50 -3.68 -4.58 -9.04
N PHE A 51 -3.88 -3.31 -8.71
CA PHE A 51 -4.11 -2.87 -7.34
C PHE A 51 -5.21 -1.83 -7.24
N ARG A 52 -5.76 -1.68 -6.04
CA ARG A 52 -6.67 -0.60 -5.68
C ARG A 52 -6.56 -0.21 -4.21
N PHE A 53 -7.14 0.93 -3.87
CA PHE A 53 -7.46 1.27 -2.48
C PHE A 53 -8.96 1.25 -2.26
N ASP A 54 -9.38 0.64 -1.17
CA ASP A 54 -10.74 0.70 -0.64
C ASP A 54 -10.75 1.65 0.56
N VAL A 55 -11.45 2.77 0.44
CA VAL A 55 -11.46 3.85 1.43
C VAL A 55 -12.86 3.97 2.04
N PRO A 56 -13.04 3.67 3.33
CA PRO A 56 -14.31 3.86 4.02
C PRO A 56 -14.52 5.34 4.36
N PHE A 57 -14.71 6.16 3.31
CA PHE A 57 -14.74 7.62 3.39
C PHE A 57 -15.74 8.12 4.43
N MET A 58 -16.95 7.57 4.45
CA MET A 58 -17.99 7.98 5.40
C MET A 58 -17.63 7.67 6.85
N ASP A 59 -17.05 6.50 7.11
CA ASP A 59 -16.70 6.14 8.47
C ASP A 59 -15.49 6.97 8.96
N ASN A 60 -14.53 7.28 8.09
CA ASN A 60 -13.47 8.24 8.36
C ASN A 60 -14.04 9.64 8.65
N LEU A 61 -14.96 10.13 7.81
CA LEU A 61 -15.61 11.44 7.98
C LEU A 61 -16.39 11.52 9.31
N ILE A 62 -17.20 10.51 9.63
CA ILE A 62 -17.96 10.47 10.88
C ILE A 62 -17.04 10.46 12.10
N LYS A 63 -15.93 9.71 12.03
CA LYS A 63 -14.93 9.69 13.09
C LYS A 63 -14.30 11.07 13.30
N ALA A 64 -14.01 11.80 12.23
CA ALA A 64 -13.48 13.16 12.30
C ALA A 64 -14.52 14.14 12.89
N VAL A 65 -15.75 14.11 12.38
CA VAL A 65 -16.88 14.95 12.83
C VAL A 65 -17.18 14.74 14.32
N ARG A 66 -17.19 13.49 14.81
CA ARG A 66 -17.43 13.19 16.23
C ARG A 66 -16.32 13.65 17.18
N LYS A 67 -15.10 13.85 16.67
CA LYS A 67 -13.99 14.43 17.47
C LYS A 67 -14.13 15.94 17.62
N ASP A 68 -14.87 16.60 16.72
CA ASP A 68 -15.14 18.02 16.79
C ASP A 68 -16.13 18.33 17.92
N LYS A 69 -15.70 19.14 18.89
CA LYS A 69 -16.51 19.48 20.07
C LYS A 69 -17.71 20.35 19.73
N SER A 70 -17.69 21.07 18.60
CA SER A 70 -18.79 21.93 18.13
C SER A 70 -20.02 21.14 17.65
N ILE A 71 -19.85 19.84 17.38
CA ILE A 71 -20.89 18.97 16.82
C ILE A 71 -21.57 18.13 17.92
N LYS A 72 -21.15 18.27 19.18
CA LYS A 72 -21.77 17.61 20.34
C LYS A 72 -23.22 18.04 20.59
N ASP A 73 -23.68 19.11 19.95
CA ASP A 73 -25.04 19.62 20.02
C ASP A 73 -26.00 18.97 19.00
N LEU A 74 -25.51 18.08 18.12
CA LEU A 74 -26.40 17.24 17.33
C LEU A 74 -27.10 16.21 18.23
N PRO A 75 -28.40 15.96 18.00
CA PRO A 75 -29.11 14.87 18.67
C PRO A 75 -28.33 13.56 18.51
N GLY A 76 -28.18 12.80 19.61
CA GLY A 76 -27.39 11.56 19.59
C GLY A 76 -27.92 10.47 18.65
N ASP A 77 -29.17 10.60 18.21
CA ASP A 77 -29.90 9.77 17.25
C ASP A 77 -29.90 10.33 15.82
N PHE A 78 -29.27 11.49 15.58
CA PHE A 78 -29.20 12.06 14.24
C PHE A 78 -28.30 11.22 13.33
N ASP A 79 -28.88 10.61 12.30
CA ASP A 79 -28.13 9.84 11.33
C ASP A 79 -27.39 10.77 10.35
N ILE A 80 -26.16 11.13 10.70
CA ILE A 80 -25.27 11.93 9.84
C ILE A 80 -25.07 11.26 8.46
N LYS A 81 -25.19 9.93 8.35
CA LYS A 81 -25.07 9.23 7.06
C LYS A 81 -26.18 9.60 6.08
N SER A 82 -27.33 10.06 6.57
CA SER A 82 -28.46 10.50 5.72
C SER A 82 -28.20 11.82 4.99
N LEU A 83 -27.16 12.58 5.36
CA LEU A 83 -26.77 13.83 4.70
C LEU A 83 -25.98 13.63 3.40
N PHE A 84 -25.60 12.40 3.07
CA PHE A 84 -24.72 12.08 1.96
C PHE A 84 -25.36 11.03 1.04
N SER A 85 -25.02 11.08 -0.25
CA SER A 85 -25.45 10.08 -1.21
C SER A 85 -24.82 8.71 -0.89
N PRO A 86 -25.49 7.57 -1.19
CA PRO A 86 -24.92 6.24 -0.99
C PRO A 86 -23.54 6.04 -1.64
N GLU A 87 -23.35 6.67 -2.80
CA GLU A 87 -22.12 6.66 -3.60
C GLU A 87 -20.92 7.31 -2.89
N ASP A 88 -21.17 8.23 -1.96
CA ASP A 88 -20.12 8.90 -1.19
C ASP A 88 -19.64 8.08 0.01
N LYS A 89 -20.16 6.85 0.20
CA LYS A 89 -19.85 6.05 1.39
C LYS A 89 -18.44 5.47 1.36
N ASN A 90 -18.10 4.82 0.25
CA ASN A 90 -16.84 4.14 0.04
C ASN A 90 -16.23 4.60 -1.28
N TRP A 91 -14.95 4.93 -1.25
CA TRP A 91 -14.23 5.27 -2.47
C TRP A 91 -13.35 4.11 -2.88
N ARG A 92 -13.43 3.76 -4.16
CA ARG A 92 -12.51 2.85 -4.82
C ARG A 92 -11.52 3.70 -5.60
N VAL A 93 -10.26 3.64 -5.21
CA VAL A 93 -9.19 4.41 -5.84
C VAL A 93 -8.27 3.46 -6.61
N GLU A 94 -8.30 3.52 -7.92
CA GLU A 94 -7.52 2.65 -8.81
C GLU A 94 -7.02 3.41 -10.04
N ILE A 95 -6.11 2.80 -10.78
CA ILE A 95 -5.66 3.37 -12.06
C ILE A 95 -6.77 3.14 -13.07
N ILE A 96 -7.26 4.24 -13.65
CA ILE A 96 -8.34 4.22 -14.63
C ILE A 96 -7.70 4.26 -16.02
N ASP A 97 -7.96 3.21 -16.80
CA ASP A 97 -7.61 3.11 -18.21
C ASP A 97 -8.86 3.19 -19.11
N GLU A 98 -8.65 3.11 -20.42
CA GLU A 98 -9.75 3.17 -21.41
C GLU A 98 -10.78 2.04 -21.23
N ASN A 99 -10.41 0.91 -20.60
CA ASN A 99 -11.28 -0.24 -20.39
C ASN A 99 -12.04 -0.19 -19.04
N SER A 100 -11.63 0.69 -18.13
CA SER A 100 -12.11 0.74 -16.75
C SER A 100 -13.60 1.12 -16.63
N PHE A 101 -14.14 1.83 -17.62
CA PHE A 101 -15.54 2.29 -17.61
C PHE A 101 -16.51 1.37 -18.39
N ASP A 102 -16.01 0.37 -19.11
CA ASP A 102 -16.85 -0.43 -20.00
C ASP A 102 -17.66 -1.53 -19.31
N TYR A 103 -17.43 -1.78 -18.00
CA TYR A 103 -17.95 -2.98 -17.35
C TYR A 103 -18.80 -2.80 -16.09
N TYR A 104 -18.69 -1.71 -15.32
CA TYR A 104 -19.41 -1.61 -14.05
C TYR A 104 -19.61 -0.15 -13.59
N GLU A 105 -20.87 0.28 -13.43
CA GLU A 105 -21.23 1.38 -12.52
C GLU A 105 -21.63 0.75 -11.17
N PRO A 106 -20.74 0.69 -10.16
CA PRO A 106 -21.08 0.20 -8.84
C PRO A 106 -22.06 1.18 -8.19
N GLN A 107 -23.19 0.64 -7.73
CA GLN A 107 -24.27 1.43 -7.15
C GLN A 107 -23.92 2.03 -5.77
N GLU A 108 -22.81 1.60 -5.15
CA GLU A 108 -22.46 1.91 -3.76
C GLU A 108 -21.02 2.43 -3.55
N GLU A 109 -20.24 2.61 -4.61
CA GLU A 109 -18.85 3.05 -4.53
C GLU A 109 -18.57 4.19 -5.52
N LYS A 110 -17.77 5.16 -5.08
CA LYS A 110 -17.25 6.20 -5.96
C LYS A 110 -15.89 5.78 -6.51
N PHE A 111 -15.77 5.72 -7.83
CA PHE A 111 -14.48 5.58 -8.50
C PHE A 111 -13.69 6.87 -8.47
N VAL A 112 -12.40 6.74 -8.17
CA VAL A 112 -11.46 7.85 -8.08
C VAL A 112 -10.17 7.45 -8.80
N ASP A 113 -9.76 8.27 -9.76
CA ASP A 113 -8.50 8.07 -10.48
C ASP A 113 -7.31 8.21 -9.53
N ALA A 114 -6.54 7.13 -9.38
CA ALA A 114 -5.37 7.08 -8.52
C ALA A 114 -4.20 7.95 -8.99
N ILE A 115 -4.05 8.15 -10.30
CA ILE A 115 -2.97 8.97 -10.89
C ILE A 115 -3.26 10.45 -10.65
N GLN A 116 -4.51 10.87 -10.82
CA GLN A 116 -4.90 12.28 -10.74
C GLN A 116 -5.22 12.77 -9.33
N THR A 117 -5.52 11.85 -8.40
CA THR A 117 -5.94 12.20 -7.05
C THR A 117 -4.78 12.10 -6.06
N THR A 118 -4.56 13.16 -5.28
CA THR A 118 -3.52 13.20 -4.25
C THR A 118 -3.97 12.51 -2.96
N VAL A 119 -3.01 12.01 -2.19
CA VAL A 119 -3.25 11.42 -0.87
C VAL A 119 -4.04 12.37 0.04
N SER A 120 -3.69 13.66 0.05
CA SER A 120 -4.40 14.68 0.83
C SER A 120 -5.87 14.90 0.48
N ARG A 121 -6.34 14.41 -0.68
CA ARG A 121 -7.77 14.48 -1.06
C ARG A 121 -8.57 13.27 -0.60
N VAL A 122 -7.89 12.17 -0.26
CA VAL A 122 -8.52 10.90 0.08
C VAL A 122 -8.51 10.65 1.58
N ILE A 123 -7.39 10.95 2.24
CA ILE A 123 -7.18 10.70 3.67
C ILE A 123 -6.68 11.98 4.34
N THR A 124 -7.32 12.43 5.42
CA THR A 124 -7.15 13.83 5.86
C THR A 124 -6.91 13.99 7.36
N ASN A 125 -7.25 12.99 8.18
CA ASN A 125 -7.16 13.09 9.63
C ASN A 125 -6.35 11.92 10.22
N PRO A 126 -5.55 12.18 11.27
CA PRO A 126 -4.99 11.12 12.09
C PRO A 126 -6.06 10.15 12.61
N GLY A 127 -5.84 8.87 12.31
CA GLY A 127 -6.71 7.74 12.58
C GLY A 127 -7.66 7.39 11.43
N ASP A 128 -7.66 8.11 10.32
CA ASP A 128 -8.33 7.65 9.10
C ASP A 128 -7.66 6.34 8.62
N VAL A 129 -8.46 5.47 8.00
CA VAL A 129 -8.02 4.16 7.53
C VAL A 129 -8.34 3.97 6.04
N MET A 130 -7.59 3.08 5.39
CA MET A 130 -7.89 2.54 4.07
C MET A 130 -7.24 1.17 3.92
N THR A 131 -7.70 0.38 2.96
CA THR A 131 -7.11 -0.90 2.61
C THR A 131 -6.50 -0.82 1.22
N PHE A 132 -5.28 -1.32 1.05
CA PHE A 132 -4.66 -1.53 -0.25
C PHE A 132 -4.77 -3.00 -0.64
N SER A 133 -5.30 -3.27 -1.82
CA SER A 133 -5.49 -4.62 -2.35
C SER A 133 -4.62 -4.79 -3.59
N TYR A 134 -3.90 -5.91 -3.70
CA TYR A 134 -3.00 -6.24 -4.83
C TYR A 134 -3.17 -7.70 -5.22
N ASP A 135 -3.12 -7.98 -6.52
CA ASP A 135 -3.36 -9.31 -7.09
C ASP A 135 -4.74 -9.87 -6.70
N TYR A 136 -5.70 -9.74 -7.61
CA TYR A 136 -7.06 -10.24 -7.35
C TYR A 136 -7.18 -11.76 -7.41
N GLY A 137 -6.14 -12.47 -7.86
CA GLY A 137 -6.03 -13.92 -7.77
C GLY A 137 -5.59 -14.36 -6.37
N ASP A 138 -4.45 -13.84 -5.89
CA ASP A 138 -3.86 -14.20 -4.59
C ASP A 138 -4.50 -13.45 -3.41
N GLY A 139 -5.15 -12.31 -3.65
CA GLY A 139 -5.95 -11.58 -2.67
C GLY A 139 -5.13 -10.86 -1.60
N TRP A 140 -3.96 -10.31 -1.93
CA TRP A 140 -3.14 -9.59 -0.95
C TRP A 140 -3.83 -8.32 -0.47
N THR A 141 -3.90 -8.13 0.85
CA THR A 141 -4.41 -6.90 1.45
C THR A 141 -3.47 -6.33 2.49
N ILE A 142 -3.30 -5.00 2.46
CA ILE A 142 -2.52 -4.22 3.41
C ILE A 142 -3.48 -3.23 4.09
N SER A 143 -3.61 -3.34 5.40
CA SER A 143 -4.30 -2.33 6.20
C SER A 143 -3.43 -1.08 6.34
N ILE A 144 -4.00 0.11 6.18
CA ILE A 144 -3.26 1.38 6.24
C ILE A 144 -3.97 2.36 7.17
N VAL A 145 -3.20 2.98 8.06
CA VAL A 145 -3.69 3.99 8.99
C VAL A 145 -2.83 5.25 8.88
N LEU A 146 -3.46 6.41 8.72
CA LEU A 146 -2.77 7.70 8.84
C LEU A 146 -2.54 7.97 10.34
N GLU A 147 -1.31 7.90 10.82
CA GLU A 147 -0.99 8.09 12.25
C GLU A 147 -0.76 9.55 12.61
N GLU A 148 -0.03 10.29 11.77
CA GLU A 148 0.40 11.66 12.07
C GLU A 148 0.45 12.54 10.82
N ILE A 149 0.13 13.83 10.98
CA ILE A 149 0.34 14.87 9.98
C ILE A 149 1.23 15.96 10.58
N THR A 150 2.41 16.17 10.02
CA THR A 150 3.36 17.19 10.47
C THR A 150 3.62 18.22 9.37
N ARG A 151 3.72 19.51 9.70
CA ARG A 151 4.19 20.55 8.76
C ARG A 151 5.64 20.90 9.07
N LYS A 152 6.54 20.76 8.09
CA LYS A 152 7.97 21.11 8.24
C LYS A 152 8.41 22.07 7.14
N SER A 153 9.04 23.17 7.53
CA SER A 153 9.54 24.21 6.62
C SER A 153 10.87 23.86 5.93
N GLU A 154 11.57 22.82 6.40
CA GLU A 154 12.97 22.57 6.02
C GLU A 154 13.29 21.13 5.59
N LEU A 155 12.32 20.19 5.62
CA LEU A 155 12.61 18.80 5.20
C LEU A 155 12.83 18.74 3.68
N PRO A 156 14.02 18.34 3.18
CA PRO A 156 14.27 18.20 1.74
C PRO A 156 13.37 17.15 1.09
N ALA A 157 12.83 17.42 -0.11
CA ALA A 157 11.94 16.48 -0.82
C ALA A 157 12.59 15.12 -1.07
N LYS A 158 13.92 15.09 -1.27
CA LYS A 158 14.70 13.87 -1.47
C LYS A 158 14.72 12.91 -0.27
N GLU A 159 14.26 13.37 0.90
CA GLU A 159 14.13 12.52 2.09
C GLU A 159 12.80 11.76 2.15
N LEU A 160 11.88 12.02 1.21
CA LEU A 160 10.60 11.34 1.10
C LEU A 160 10.51 10.60 -0.24
N PRO A 161 9.82 9.45 -0.29
CA PRO A 161 9.29 8.71 0.85
C PRO A 161 10.40 8.00 1.66
N ARG A 162 10.10 7.65 2.92
CA ARG A 162 11.01 6.86 3.77
C ARG A 162 10.26 5.96 4.74
N VAL A 163 10.84 4.80 5.05
CA VAL A 163 10.47 3.97 6.18
C VAL A 163 11.20 4.46 7.43
N LEU A 164 10.49 4.50 8.56
CA LEU A 164 11.01 4.83 9.88
C LEU A 164 11.34 3.57 10.68
N GLU A 165 10.48 2.56 10.56
CA GLU A 165 10.60 1.25 11.22
C GLU A 165 9.68 0.25 10.53
N GLY A 166 9.92 -1.04 10.76
CA GLY A 166 9.13 -2.13 10.20
C GLY A 166 9.77 -3.48 10.48
N GLU A 167 9.00 -4.55 10.26
CA GLU A 167 9.44 -5.92 10.47
C GLU A 167 8.89 -6.85 9.38
N GLY A 168 9.62 -7.93 9.10
CA GLY A 168 9.26 -8.93 8.11
C GLY A 168 9.58 -8.52 6.69
N TYR A 169 9.75 -9.50 5.82
CA TYR A 169 10.24 -9.33 4.44
C TYR A 169 9.21 -8.64 3.54
N GLY A 170 8.02 -9.22 3.43
CA GLY A 170 7.01 -8.86 2.45
C GLY A 170 6.28 -10.11 1.98
N ILE A 171 5.76 -10.09 0.76
CA ILE A 171 5.14 -11.25 0.11
C ILE A 171 6.15 -12.03 -0.72
N ILE A 172 5.74 -13.22 -1.15
CA ILE A 172 6.34 -13.95 -2.28
C ILE A 172 5.28 -13.94 -3.37
N GLU A 173 5.61 -13.40 -4.55
CA GLU A 173 4.67 -13.36 -5.68
C GLU A 173 4.23 -14.76 -6.09
N ASP A 174 2.97 -14.86 -6.53
CA ASP A 174 2.33 -16.06 -7.07
C ASP A 174 2.39 -17.28 -6.13
N CYS A 175 2.50 -17.07 -4.82
CA CYS A 175 2.53 -18.18 -3.86
C CYS A 175 1.13 -18.70 -3.52
N GLY A 176 0.05 -18.06 -3.97
CA GLY A 176 -1.32 -18.41 -3.60
C GLY A 176 -1.81 -17.64 -2.37
N GLY A 177 -1.41 -16.37 -2.25
CA GLY A 177 -1.87 -15.48 -1.19
C GLY A 177 -1.31 -15.82 0.20
N PRO A 178 -1.94 -15.29 1.27
CA PRO A 178 -1.46 -15.45 2.63
C PRO A 178 -1.27 -16.91 3.07
N TYR A 179 -2.19 -17.81 2.66
CA TYR A 179 -2.09 -19.24 2.95
C TYR A 179 -0.85 -19.88 2.30
N GLY A 180 -0.56 -19.52 1.05
CA GLY A 180 0.64 -19.96 0.35
C GLY A 180 1.93 -19.51 1.02
N LEU A 181 1.96 -18.27 1.52
CA LEU A 181 3.10 -17.73 2.26
C LEU A 181 3.30 -18.43 3.61
N GLU A 182 2.21 -18.78 4.30
CA GLU A 182 2.26 -19.61 5.51
C GLU A 182 2.81 -21.00 5.23
N GLU A 183 2.39 -21.64 4.13
CA GLU A 183 2.92 -22.94 3.70
C GLU A 183 4.42 -22.84 3.41
N LEU A 184 4.84 -21.85 2.63
CA LEU A 184 6.26 -21.60 2.34
C LEU A 184 7.06 -21.45 3.63
N ALA A 185 6.61 -20.61 4.56
CA ALA A 185 7.27 -20.42 5.84
C ALA A 185 7.41 -21.73 6.63
N ALA A 186 6.34 -22.53 6.67
CA ALA A 186 6.31 -23.79 7.40
C ALA A 186 7.24 -24.85 6.78
N GLU A 187 7.23 -24.99 5.46
CA GLU A 187 8.05 -25.99 4.75
C GLU A 187 9.54 -25.62 4.74
N PHE A 188 9.88 -24.35 4.53
CA PHE A 188 11.27 -23.89 4.61
C PHE A 188 11.85 -23.95 6.03
N LYS A 189 11.00 -23.91 7.06
CA LYS A 189 11.45 -24.17 8.44
C LYS A 189 11.79 -25.65 8.67
N LYS A 190 11.10 -26.58 8.00
CA LYS A 190 11.39 -28.03 8.10
C LYS A 190 12.69 -28.40 7.40
N LYS A 191 13.03 -27.73 6.29
CA LYS A 191 14.22 -27.98 5.45
C LYS A 191 14.36 -29.42 4.95
N LYS A 192 13.25 -30.17 4.87
CA LYS A 192 13.23 -31.58 4.45
C LYS A 192 11.82 -32.01 4.02
N GLY A 193 11.74 -33.06 3.21
CA GLY A 193 10.49 -33.66 2.75
C GLY A 193 10.14 -33.31 1.30
N PRO A 194 9.22 -34.05 0.66
CA PRO A 194 8.87 -33.84 -0.75
C PRO A 194 8.38 -32.42 -1.03
N ARG A 195 7.46 -31.90 -0.21
CA ARG A 195 6.92 -30.55 -0.38
C ARG A 195 7.98 -29.45 -0.28
N TYR A 196 8.91 -29.56 0.67
CA TYR A 196 10.06 -28.66 0.76
C TYR A 196 10.93 -28.71 -0.51
N LEU A 197 11.21 -29.91 -1.05
CA LEU A 197 12.03 -30.04 -2.26
C LEU A 197 11.34 -29.41 -3.48
N GLU A 198 10.03 -29.62 -3.64
CA GLU A 198 9.23 -28.99 -4.70
C GLU A 198 9.27 -27.45 -4.60
N LEU A 199 9.01 -26.90 -3.41
CA LEU A 199 9.00 -25.45 -3.20
C LEU A 199 10.40 -24.83 -3.33
N ARG A 200 11.44 -25.54 -2.88
CA ARG A 200 12.85 -25.14 -3.06
C ARG A 200 13.23 -25.08 -4.54
N GLU A 201 12.82 -26.07 -5.31
CA GLU A 201 13.05 -26.10 -6.77
C GLU A 201 12.30 -24.96 -7.46
N TRP A 202 11.03 -24.73 -7.11
CA TRP A 202 10.23 -23.64 -7.65
C TRP A 202 10.83 -22.26 -7.36
N MET A 203 11.25 -22.00 -6.11
CA MET A 203 11.82 -20.71 -5.74
C MET A 203 13.29 -20.53 -6.16
N GLY A 204 14.00 -21.63 -6.45
CA GLY A 204 15.43 -21.58 -6.77
C GLY A 204 16.33 -21.11 -5.63
N ILE A 205 15.89 -21.22 -4.36
CA ILE A 205 16.64 -20.81 -3.17
C ILE A 205 16.71 -21.92 -2.13
N ASP A 206 17.77 -21.93 -1.33
CA ASP A 206 17.99 -22.96 -0.29
C ASP A 206 17.38 -22.61 1.07
N SER A 207 17.09 -21.34 1.31
CA SER A 207 16.53 -20.87 2.56
C SER A 207 15.68 -19.62 2.32
N LEU A 208 14.56 -19.54 3.06
CA LEU A 208 13.67 -18.40 3.07
C LEU A 208 13.66 -17.80 4.49
N ASP A 209 13.94 -16.49 4.59
CA ASP A 209 13.83 -15.74 5.83
C ASP A 209 12.81 -14.61 5.67
N LEU A 210 11.55 -14.89 6.02
CA LEU A 210 10.48 -13.90 5.98
C LEU A 210 10.53 -12.90 7.14
N SER A 211 11.47 -13.06 8.09
CA SER A 211 11.66 -12.09 9.19
C SER A 211 12.63 -10.97 8.83
N ALA A 212 13.45 -11.16 7.79
CA ALA A 212 14.46 -10.20 7.38
C ALA A 212 13.83 -8.89 6.90
N PHE A 213 14.35 -7.77 7.41
CA PHE A 213 14.00 -6.43 6.94
C PHE A 213 15.22 -5.51 7.05
N ASP A 214 15.72 -5.05 5.89
CA ASP A 214 16.79 -4.06 5.82
C ASP A 214 16.19 -2.69 5.49
N ILE A 215 16.15 -1.81 6.50
CA ILE A 215 15.57 -0.47 6.37
C ILE A 215 16.39 0.45 5.46
N ASP A 216 17.70 0.26 5.39
CA ASP A 216 18.59 1.08 4.56
C ASP A 216 18.44 0.70 3.09
N ASP A 217 18.40 -0.60 2.77
CA ASP A 217 18.05 -1.09 1.43
C ASP A 217 16.65 -0.62 1.02
N MET A 218 15.68 -0.75 1.92
CA MET A 218 14.30 -0.33 1.63
C MET A 218 14.21 1.17 1.32
N ASN A 219 14.88 2.01 2.12
CA ASN A 219 14.93 3.46 1.88
C ASN A 219 15.73 3.83 0.62
N PHE A 220 16.70 3.02 0.21
CA PHE A 220 17.35 3.16 -1.09
C PHE A 220 16.38 2.84 -2.23
N ARG A 221 15.68 1.70 -2.16
CA ARG A 221 14.70 1.24 -3.16
C ARG A 221 13.56 2.24 -3.34
N LEU A 222 13.04 2.80 -2.25
CA LEU A 222 11.96 3.80 -2.26
C LEU A 222 12.30 5.07 -3.07
N LYS A 223 13.59 5.37 -3.29
CA LYS A 223 14.02 6.49 -4.14
C LYS A 223 13.99 6.19 -5.64
N LYS A 224 13.81 4.92 -6.02
CA LYS A 224 13.99 4.42 -7.40
C LYS A 224 12.80 3.61 -7.89
N VAL A 225 12.41 2.59 -7.15
CA VAL A 225 11.39 1.60 -7.54
C VAL A 225 10.04 2.23 -7.84
N PRO A 226 9.51 3.19 -7.05
CA PRO A 226 8.22 3.80 -7.36
C PRO A 226 8.16 4.51 -8.72
N ARG A 227 9.30 4.97 -9.27
CA ARG A 227 9.31 5.52 -10.63
C ARG A 227 9.27 4.41 -11.69
N ILE A 228 9.93 3.29 -11.44
CA ILE A 228 9.90 2.12 -12.33
C ILE A 228 8.47 1.56 -12.39
N TYR A 229 7.77 1.50 -11.26
CA TYR A 229 6.36 1.05 -11.23
C TYR A 229 5.43 2.04 -11.93
N ALA A 230 5.68 3.36 -11.81
CA ALA A 230 4.94 4.33 -12.62
C ALA A 230 5.18 4.12 -14.13
N ASP A 231 6.41 3.81 -14.55
CA ASP A 231 6.72 3.51 -15.96
C ASP A 231 5.94 2.26 -16.45
N ILE A 232 5.79 1.24 -15.60
CA ILE A 232 5.00 0.03 -15.90
C ILE A 232 3.50 0.34 -15.99
N TYR A 233 2.91 0.90 -14.92
CA TYR A 233 1.46 1.02 -14.80
C TYR A 233 0.84 2.20 -15.54
N GLU A 234 1.57 3.32 -15.69
CA GLU A 234 1.00 4.54 -16.28
C GLU A 234 1.32 4.67 -17.78
N TYR A 235 2.32 3.93 -18.27
CA TYR A 235 2.85 4.10 -19.62
C TYR A 235 3.12 2.77 -20.36
N ASP A 236 2.79 1.63 -19.75
CA ASP A 236 3.01 0.29 -20.32
C ASP A 236 4.47 0.05 -20.78
N LEU A 237 5.44 0.59 -20.04
CA LEU A 237 6.85 0.47 -20.36
C LEU A 237 7.50 -0.73 -19.67
N GLU A 238 8.18 -1.57 -20.44
CA GLU A 238 9.04 -2.60 -19.89
C GLU A 238 10.23 -1.98 -19.12
N PRO A 239 10.63 -2.56 -17.97
CA PRO A 239 11.78 -2.05 -17.24
C PRO A 239 13.07 -2.11 -18.07
N THR A 240 13.79 -1.00 -18.13
CA THR A 240 15.13 -0.97 -18.74
C THR A 240 16.10 -1.92 -18.00
N LYS A 241 17.24 -2.27 -18.60
CA LYS A 241 18.29 -3.04 -17.90
C LYS A 241 18.69 -2.41 -16.56
N ARG A 242 18.80 -1.08 -16.49
CA ARG A 242 19.12 -0.37 -15.25
C ARG A 242 18.00 -0.51 -14.21
N SER A 243 16.75 -0.43 -14.66
CA SER A 243 15.58 -0.64 -13.80
C SER A 243 15.56 -2.07 -13.25
N TRP A 244 15.80 -3.07 -14.12
CA TRP A 244 15.95 -4.47 -13.73
C TRP A 244 17.07 -4.70 -12.72
N ASP A 245 18.24 -4.10 -12.92
CA ASP A 245 19.37 -4.22 -11.99
C ASP A 245 19.02 -3.65 -10.60
N ILE A 246 18.14 -2.64 -10.52
CA ILE A 246 17.61 -2.10 -9.25
C ILE A 246 16.56 -3.05 -8.65
N LEU A 247 15.58 -3.50 -9.43
CA LEU A 247 14.52 -4.40 -8.96
C LEU A 247 15.09 -5.70 -8.39
N THR A 248 16.09 -6.26 -9.06
CA THR A 248 16.78 -7.51 -8.71
C THR A 248 17.95 -7.33 -7.73
N ARG A 249 18.14 -6.12 -7.19
CA ARG A 249 19.16 -5.80 -6.18
C ARG A 249 20.60 -6.17 -6.58
N LYS A 250 20.97 -6.05 -7.86
CA LYS A 250 22.36 -6.33 -8.30
C LYS A 250 23.42 -5.41 -7.65
N TYR A 251 23.00 -4.28 -7.08
CA TYR A 251 23.88 -3.37 -6.35
C TYR A 251 24.31 -3.89 -4.95
N LEU A 252 23.76 -5.03 -4.50
CA LEU A 252 24.19 -5.71 -3.27
C LEU A 252 25.18 -6.87 -3.53
N GLN A 253 25.47 -7.17 -4.80
CA GLN A 253 26.35 -8.28 -5.22
C GLN A 253 27.80 -7.82 -5.42
#